data_AF-A0A6M3JNK6-F1
#
_entry.id   AF-A0A6M3JNK6-F1
#
_cell.length_a   1.000
_cell.length_b   1.000
_cell.length_c   1.000
_cell.angle_alpha   90.00
_cell.angle_beta   90.00
_cell.angle_gamma   90.00
#
_symmetry.space_group_name_H-M   'P 1'
#
loop_
_entity.id
_entity.type
_entity.pdbx_description
1 polymer ?
#
loop_
_entity_poly.entity_id
_entity_poly.type
_entity_poly.pdbx_seq_one_letter_code
_entity_poly.pdbx_strand_id
1 'polypeptide(L)' 'MKLDEYIKEREITVIQAAEELGITRGYLYEILGGRMPPGRKLAIKITEWSQNIVKFNDLWPADND' A
#
# COMPACT_ATOMS: atom_id res chain seq x y z
N MET A 1 -5.16 9.46 4.21
CA MET A 1 -5.28 9.28 2.75
C MET A 1 -5.03 7.82 2.44
N LYS A 2 -5.81 7.23 1.53
CA LYS A 2 -5.67 5.82 1.18
C LYS A 2 -4.57 5.61 0.14
N LEU A 3 -4.01 4.40 0.10
CA LEU A 3 -2.98 4.03 -0.88
C LEU A 3 -3.45 4.19 -2.33
N ASP A 4 -4.71 3.85 -2.62
CA ASP A 4 -5.31 4.04 -3.95
C ASP A 4 -5.30 5.51 -4.40
N GLU A 5 -5.65 6.42 -3.48
CA GLU A 5 -5.65 7.86 -3.76
C GLU A 5 -4.24 8.39 -4.01
N TYR A 6 -3.27 7.96 -3.19
CA TYR A 6 -1.88 8.37 -3.37
C TYR A 6 -1.28 7.89 -4.71
N ILE A 7 -1.64 6.68 -5.16
CA ILE A 7 -1.24 6.16 -6.48
C ILE A 7 -1.83 7.03 -7.60
N LYS A 8 -3.11 7.42 -7.48
CA LYS A 8 -3.78 8.31 -8.43
C LYS A 8 -3.17 9.71 -8.46
N GLU A 9 -2.87 10.29 -7.29
CA GLU A 9 -2.24 11.61 -7.19
C GLU A 9 -0.82 11.65 -7.76
N ARG A 10 -0.05 10.56 -7.61
CA ARG A 10 1.27 10.44 -8.23
C ARG A 10 1.24 10.22 -9.75
N GLU A 11 0.05 10.04 -10.34
CA GLU A 11 -0.12 9.73 -11.76
C GLU A 11 0.67 8.48 -12.21
N ILE A 12 0.90 7.53 -11.29
CA ILE A 12 1.57 6.27 -11.58
C ILE A 12 0.57 5.12 -11.66
N THR A 13 0.92 4.10 -12.45
CA THR A 13 0.09 2.90 -12.55
C THR A 13 0.29 1.99 -11.33
N VAL A 14 -0.72 1.16 -11.05
CA VAL A 14 -0.61 0.09 -10.03
C VAL A 14 0.56 -0.86 -10.32
N ILE A 15 0.91 -1.05 -11.60
CA ILE A 15 2.07 -1.87 -12.01
C ILE A 15 3.36 -1.22 -11.51
N GLN A 16 3.56 0.06 -11.83
CA GLN A 16 4.75 0.80 -11.39
C GLN A 16 4.84 0.88 -9.86
N ALA A 17 3.72 1.15 -9.19
CA ALA A 17 3.69 1.16 -7.73
C ALA A 17 4.10 -0.21 -7.14
N ALA A 18 3.65 -1.31 -7.73
CA ALA A 18 4.04 -2.66 -7.30
C ALA A 18 5.55 -2.90 -7.54
N GLU A 19 6.09 -2.44 -8.67
CA GLU A 19 7.53 -2.52 -8.97
C GLU A 19 8.37 -1.70 -7.99
N GLU A 20 8.00 -0.45 -7.69
CA GLU A 20 8.69 0.38 -6.68
C GLU A 20 8.64 -0.24 -5.28
N LEU A 21 7.49 -0.83 -4.93
CA LEU A 21 7.29 -1.52 -3.66
C LEU A 21 7.94 -2.91 -3.64
N GLY A 22 8.41 -3.43 -4.77
CA GLY A 22 9.04 -4.75 -4.89
C GLY A 22 8.08 -5.89 -4.59
N ILE A 23 6.81 -5.76 -4.98
CA ILE A 23 5.75 -6.75 -4.78
C ILE A 23 5.09 -7.11 -6.11
N THR A 24 4.33 -8.20 -6.12
CA THR A 24 3.56 -8.56 -7.32
C THR A 24 2.35 -7.65 -7.48
N ARG A 25 1.98 -7.37 -8.75
CA ARG A 25 0.76 -6.61 -9.08
C ARG A 25 -0.48 -7.19 -8.41
N GLY A 26 -0.62 -8.52 -8.43
CA GLY A 26 -1.75 -9.21 -7.81
C GLY A 26 -1.85 -8.92 -6.31
N TYR A 27 -0.73 -8.97 -5.59
CA TYR A 27 -0.70 -8.68 -4.17
C TYR A 27 -1.08 -7.22 -3.87
N LEU A 28 -0.59 -6.27 -4.68
CA LEU A 28 -1.01 -4.87 -4.54
C LEU A 28 -2.51 -4.68 -4.79
N TYR A 29 -3.11 -5.39 -5.75
CA TYR A 29 -4.56 -5.37 -5.95
C TYR A 29 -5.34 -5.92 -4.75
N GLU A 30 -4.84 -6.95 -4.07
CA GLU A 30 -5.49 -7.48 -2.86
C GLU A 30 -5.45 -6.48 -1.70
N ILE A 31 -4.35 -5.75 -1.57
CA ILE A 31 -4.17 -4.67 -0.59
C ILE A 31 -5.12 -3.50 -0.91
N LEU A 32 -5.12 -3.02 -2.15
CA LEU A 32 -5.98 -1.91 -2.58
C LEU A 32 -7.47 -2.26 -2.47
N GLY A 33 -7.82 -3.52 -2.75
CA GLY A 33 -9.17 -4.05 -2.62
C GLY A 33 -9.59 -4.37 -1.19
N GLY A 34 -8.71 -4.20 -0.20
CA GLY A 34 -8.98 -4.50 1.21
C GLY A 34 -9.24 -5.99 1.49
N ARG A 35 -8.89 -6.89 0.57
CA ARG A 35 -9.05 -8.35 0.76
C ARG A 35 -7.96 -8.92 1.64
N MET A 36 -6.76 -8.36 1.56
CA MET A 36 -5.59 -8.83 2.30
C MET A 36 -4.76 -7.65 2.80
N PRO A 37 -4.49 -7.55 4.11
CA PRO A 37 -3.59 -6.52 4.60
C PRO A 37 -2.14 -6.80 4.15
N PRO A 38 -1.35 -5.76 3.82
CA PRO A 38 0.07 -5.90 3.56
C PRO A 38 0.78 -6.37 4.83
N GLY A 39 1.75 -7.28 4.73
CA GLY A 39 2.54 -7.65 5.91
C GLY A 39 3.22 -6.43 6.57
N ARG A 40 3.46 -6.48 7.89
CA ARG A 40 4.04 -5.36 8.69
C ARG A 40 5.24 -4.66 8.02
N LYS A 41 6.19 -5.42 7.48
CA LYS A 41 7.37 -4.86 6.77
C LYS A 41 6.97 -4.05 5.53
N LEU A 42 6.00 -4.54 4.76
CA LEU A 42 5.50 -3.85 3.58
C LEU A 42 4.70 -2.61 3.97
N ALA A 43 3.88 -2.67 5.01
CA ALA A 43 3.15 -1.51 5.51
C ALA A 43 4.09 -0.37 5.95
N ILE A 44 5.21 -0.70 6.61
CA ILE A 44 6.29 0.27 6.91
C ILE A 44 6.86 0.83 5.60
N LYS A 45 7.25 -0.04 4.65
CA LYS A 45 7.81 0.38 3.36
C LYS A 45 6.87 1.30 2.58
N ILE A 46 5.57 1.01 2.55
CA ILE A 46 4.56 1.86 1.91
C ILE A 46 4.45 3.20 2.62
N THR A 47 4.49 3.21 3.95
CA THR A 47 4.47 4.46 4.75
C THR A 47 5.69 5.33 4.43
N GLU A 48 6.88 4.73 4.31
CA GLU A 48 8.10 5.45 3.93
C GLU A 48 8.09 5.91 2.46
N TRP A 49 7.70 5.03 1.54
CA TRP A 49 7.57 5.32 0.11
C TRP A 49 6.55 6.43 -0.18
N SER A 50 5.49 6.50 0.62
CA SER A 50 4.49 7.58 0.58
C SER A 50 4.84 8.80 1.41
N GLN A 51 6.06 8.91 1.94
CA GLN A 51 6.50 10.03 2.78
C GLN A 51 5.53 10.32 3.95
N ASN A 52 5.05 9.27 4.62
CA ASN A 52 4.06 9.35 5.71
C ASN A 52 2.66 9.87 5.31
N ILE A 53 2.33 9.98 4.01
CA ILE A 53 0.99 10.33 3.54
C ILE A 53 0.02 9.16 3.77
N VAL A 54 0.41 7.95 3.36
CA VAL A 54 -0.32 6.72 3.68
C VAL A 54 0.13 6.27 5.06
N LYS A 55 -0.81 6.20 6.01
CA LYS A 55 -0.50 5.81 7.39
C LYS A 55 -0.43 4.30 7.52
N PHE A 56 0.49 3.82 8.35
CA PHE A 56 0.60 2.40 8.69
C PHE A 56 -0.73 1.83 9.19
N ASN A 57 -1.48 2.58 10.01
CA ASN A 57 -2.76 2.13 10.57
C ASN A 57 -3.89 2.02 9.54
N ASP A 58 -3.79 2.73 8.41
CA ASP A 58 -4.71 2.59 7.27
C ASP A 58 -4.44 1.30 6.48
N LEU A 59 -3.19 0.81 6.50
CA LEU A 59 -2.75 -0.39 5.81
C LEU A 59 -2.89 -1.64 6.68
N TRP A 60 -2.57 -1.51 7.97
CA TRP A 60 -2.60 -2.57 8.96
C TRP A 60 -3.51 -2.13 10.11
N PRO A 61 -4.84 -2.33 9.97
CA PRO A 61 -5.74 -2.11 11.10
C PRO A 61 -5.38 -3.11 12.18
N ALA A 62 -5.17 -2.62 13.41
CA ALA A 62 -4.78 -3.40 14.58
C ALA A 62 -5.82 -4.47 15.03
N ASP A 63 -6.89 -4.67 14.26
CA ASP A 63 -8.00 -5.60 14.52
C ASP A 63 -7.77 -7.00 13.91
N ASN A 64 -6.51 -7.44 13.80
CA ASN A 64 -6.15 -8.79 13.37
C ASN A 64 -5.23 -9.45 14.42
N ASP A 65 -5.66 -9.41 15.69
CA ASP A 65 -5.13 -10.25 16.77
C ASP A 65 -6.18 -11.30 17.17
#